data_AF-A0A5S6QFB1-F1
#
_entry.id   AF-A0A5S6QFB1-F1
#
_cell.length_a   1.000
_cell.length_b   1.000
_cell.length_c   1.000
_cell.angle_alpha   90.00
_cell.angle_beta   90.00
_cell.angle_gamma   90.00
#
_symmetry.space_group_name_H-M   'P 1'
#
loop_
_entity.id
_entity.type
_entity.pdbx_description
1 polymer ?
#
loop_
_entity_poly.entity_id
_entity_poly.type
_entity_poly.pdbx_seq_one_letter_code
_entity_poly.pdbx_strand_id
1 'polypeptide(L)'
;MLQQFIISGTVLWVDMGESAEARNARSEMKKLKESKKVFFANEAALENKLTRLASEKSSAVQIVTDFDYTISQFSNPNGKRMLTTHDVCDRYLKKANVELYKKLRLLRKKYRPIEYSSHISMQEKIPHMEAWWRSAHSCIVQSGLRDADFEELAMAAEIDLREGFDSIVGRLDTSGIPVTVFSAGIANIIRTILGSKLGEMPVNMRVIGNEFKFNEEGVICGFSEPVIHTYNKNIRSVSCKDEFLATLKNRNNLILFGDTLGDANMDLGISKDGCVLKIGFLNEMVSELKESYMQAYDIVITDQYSFSIAGEILLLVCNQ
;
A
#
# COMPACT_ATOMS: atom_id res chain seq x y z
N MET A 1 7.49 -34.92 -0.21
CA MET A 1 6.14 -35.41 -0.61
C MET A 1 6.38 -36.71 -1.35
N LEU A 2 5.86 -37.85 -0.88
CA LEU A 2 6.14 -39.15 -1.52
C LEU A 2 5.22 -39.35 -2.72
N GLN A 3 5.78 -39.62 -3.89
CA GLN A 3 5.01 -39.92 -5.09
C GLN A 3 5.16 -41.40 -5.44
N GLN A 4 4.03 -42.04 -5.72
CA GLN A 4 3.96 -43.47 -5.99
C GLN A 4 4.19 -43.73 -7.47
N PHE A 5 5.19 -44.55 -7.80
CA PHE A 5 5.41 -45.07 -9.15
C PHE A 5 5.25 -46.59 -9.16
N ILE A 6 4.61 -47.10 -10.21
CA ILE A 6 4.53 -48.54 -10.46
C ILE A 6 5.39 -48.83 -11.69
N ILE A 7 6.52 -49.51 -11.46
CA ILE A 7 7.41 -49.97 -12.53
C ILE A 7 7.49 -51.49 -12.42
N SER A 8 7.07 -52.19 -13.47
CA SER A 8 7.11 -53.66 -13.57
C SER A 8 6.48 -54.40 -12.37
N GLY A 9 5.37 -53.88 -11.85
CA GLY A 9 4.63 -54.50 -10.73
C GLY A 9 5.18 -54.20 -9.33
N THR A 10 6.30 -53.47 -9.23
CA THR A 10 6.85 -53.01 -7.95
C THR A 10 6.41 -51.59 -7.66
N VAL A 11 5.86 -51.36 -6.46
CA VAL A 11 5.55 -50.02 -5.96
C VAL A 11 6.83 -49.38 -5.42
N LEU A 12 7.30 -48.33 -6.10
CA LEU A 12 8.40 -47.50 -5.66
C LEU A 12 7.85 -46.20 -5.08
N TRP A 13 8.28 -45.91 -3.85
CA TRP A 13 8.05 -44.63 -3.20
C TRP A 13 9.30 -43.77 -3.40
N VAL A 14 9.18 -42.73 -4.22
CA VAL A 14 10.27 -41.78 -4.42
C VAL A 14 10.04 -40.59 -3.51
N ASP A 15 11.00 -40.32 -2.63
CA ASP A 15 11.05 -39.04 -1.93
C ASP A 15 11.45 -37.96 -2.92
N MET A 16 10.46 -37.19 -3.38
CA MET A 16 10.66 -36.13 -4.37
C MET A 16 11.46 -34.94 -3.80
N GLY A 17 11.89 -34.99 -2.53
CA GLY A 17 12.52 -33.88 -1.85
C GLY A 17 11.55 -32.70 -1.65
N GLU A 18 12.05 -31.66 -1.00
CA GLU A 18 11.35 -30.38 -0.89
C GLU A 18 11.56 -29.57 -2.17
N SER A 19 10.46 -29.06 -2.76
CA SER A 19 10.53 -28.25 -3.98
C SER A 19 11.34 -26.97 -3.76
N ALA A 20 11.87 -26.38 -4.83
CA ALA A 20 12.67 -25.15 -4.71
C ALA A 20 11.84 -24.00 -4.11
N GLU A 21 10.57 -23.95 -4.47
CA GLU A 21 9.56 -23.00 -4.01
C GLU A 21 9.31 -23.11 -2.51
N ALA A 22 9.08 -24.33 -2.03
CA ALA A 22 8.90 -24.61 -0.59
C ALA A 22 10.16 -24.27 0.20
N ARG A 23 11.34 -24.57 -0.35
CA ARG A 23 12.63 -24.22 0.27
C ARG A 23 12.84 -22.70 0.35
N ASN A 24 12.50 -21.96 -0.70
CA ASN A 24 12.58 -20.50 -0.72
C ASN A 24 11.64 -19.88 0.30
N ALA A 25 10.39 -20.35 0.37
CA ALA A 25 9.40 -19.90 1.34
C ALA A 25 9.86 -20.17 2.79
N ARG A 26 10.41 -21.36 3.07
CA ARG A 26 10.94 -21.71 4.39
C ARG A 26 12.16 -20.87 4.75
N SER A 27 13.05 -20.62 3.79
CA SER A 27 14.20 -19.74 3.98
C SER A 27 13.75 -18.33 4.34
N GLU A 28 12.73 -17.81 3.66
CA GLU A 28 12.17 -16.49 3.95
C GLU A 28 11.49 -16.45 5.32
N MET A 29 10.69 -17.47 5.66
CA MET A 29 10.08 -17.58 6.99
C MET A 29 11.13 -17.59 8.11
N LYS A 30 12.29 -18.22 7.90
CA LYS A 30 13.40 -18.22 8.86
C LYS A 30 13.96 -16.80 9.07
N LYS A 31 14.20 -16.03 8.01
CA LYS A 31 14.67 -14.65 8.12
C LYS A 31 13.65 -13.76 8.85
N LEU A 32 12.36 -13.92 8.55
CA LEU A 32 11.29 -13.17 9.22
C LEU A 32 11.27 -13.45 10.73
N LYS A 33 11.50 -14.70 11.15
CA LYS A 33 11.61 -15.09 12.58
C LYS A 33 12.83 -14.49 13.29
N GLU A 34 13.93 -14.34 12.57
CA GLU A 34 15.18 -13.79 13.12
C GLU A 34 15.15 -12.25 13.21
N SER A 35 14.23 -11.60 12.49
CA SER A 35 14.12 -10.14 12.47
C SER A 35 13.45 -9.58 13.73
N LYS A 36 14.14 -8.66 14.40
CA LYS A 36 13.57 -7.89 15.54
C LYS A 36 12.54 -6.85 15.12
N LYS A 37 12.40 -6.58 13.82
CA LYS A 37 11.49 -5.58 13.24
C LYS A 37 10.20 -6.21 12.70
N VAL A 38 10.01 -7.51 12.89
CA VAL A 38 8.87 -8.25 12.33
C VAL A 38 8.06 -8.90 13.44
N PHE A 39 6.73 -8.82 13.31
CA PHE A 39 5.78 -9.55 14.14
C PHE A 39 4.74 -10.25 13.26
N PHE A 40 4.27 -11.42 13.69
CA PHE A 40 3.19 -12.17 13.04
C PHE A 40 2.50 -13.03 14.09
N ALA A 41 1.18 -13.22 13.96
CA ALA A 41 0.40 -13.95 14.96
C ALA A 41 0.39 -15.48 14.74
N ASN A 42 0.39 -15.91 13.48
CA ASN A 42 0.21 -17.32 13.11
C ASN A 42 1.27 -17.79 12.11
N GLU A 43 2.31 -18.43 12.63
CA GLU A 43 3.45 -18.89 11.83
C GLU A 43 3.05 -19.90 10.76
N ALA A 44 2.22 -20.88 11.11
CA ALA A 44 1.84 -21.95 10.18
C ALA A 44 0.97 -21.41 9.03
N ALA A 45 0.03 -20.50 9.34
CA ALA A 45 -0.78 -19.85 8.31
C ALA A 45 0.08 -18.99 7.39
N LEU A 46 1.06 -18.26 7.93
CA LEU A 46 1.98 -17.45 7.14
C LEU A 46 2.87 -18.32 6.24
N GLU A 47 3.49 -19.37 6.78
CA GLU A 47 4.34 -20.29 6.00
C GLU A 47 3.56 -20.95 4.85
N ASN A 48 2.29 -21.32 5.09
CA ASN A 48 1.40 -21.82 4.04
C ASN A 48 1.13 -20.79 2.93
N LYS A 49 0.89 -19.53 3.29
CA LYS A 49 0.70 -18.44 2.32
C LYS A 49 1.98 -18.17 1.51
N LEU A 50 3.13 -18.10 2.17
CA LEU A 50 4.43 -17.89 1.50
C LEU A 50 4.75 -19.05 0.56
N THR A 51 4.52 -20.30 1.00
CA THR A 51 4.72 -21.49 0.15
C THR A 51 3.80 -21.48 -1.05
N ARG A 52 2.52 -21.14 -0.86
CA ARG A 52 1.56 -21.00 -1.95
C ARG A 52 2.03 -19.95 -2.96
N LEU A 53 2.32 -18.73 -2.52
CA LEU A 53 2.79 -17.66 -3.40
C LEU A 53 4.10 -18.02 -4.12
N ALA A 54 5.05 -18.65 -3.43
CA ALA A 54 6.29 -19.13 -4.03
C ALA A 54 6.11 -20.24 -5.07
N SER A 55 4.91 -20.83 -5.19
CA SER A 55 4.59 -21.86 -6.19
C SER A 55 3.70 -21.37 -7.34
N GLU A 56 3.27 -20.11 -7.28
CA GLU A 56 2.37 -19.48 -8.24
C GLU A 56 3.16 -18.70 -9.29
N LYS A 57 2.74 -18.82 -10.56
CA LYS A 57 3.32 -18.03 -11.66
C LYS A 57 3.12 -16.53 -11.41
N SER A 58 4.07 -15.71 -11.87
CA SER A 58 3.96 -14.24 -11.84
C SER A 58 2.63 -13.71 -12.43
N SER A 59 2.10 -14.40 -13.45
CA SER A 59 0.82 -14.08 -14.10
C SER A 59 -0.43 -14.28 -13.22
N ALA A 60 -0.31 -15.00 -12.09
CA ALA A 60 -1.41 -15.25 -11.15
C ALA A 60 -1.40 -14.29 -9.94
N VAL A 61 -0.38 -13.45 -9.82
CA VAL A 61 -0.16 -12.55 -8.67
C VAL A 61 -0.45 -11.10 -9.06
N GLN A 62 -0.94 -10.32 -8.11
CA GLN A 62 -1.08 -8.86 -8.19
C GLN A 62 -0.64 -8.21 -6.87
N ILE A 63 -0.23 -6.95 -6.93
CA ILE A 63 0.17 -6.16 -5.76
C ILE A 63 -0.81 -5.01 -5.58
N VAL A 64 -1.24 -4.79 -4.34
CA VAL A 64 -1.97 -3.58 -3.92
C VAL A 64 -1.24 -2.97 -2.76
N THR A 65 -1.05 -1.66 -2.79
CA THR A 65 -0.27 -0.97 -1.77
C THR A 65 -0.84 0.41 -1.54
N ASP A 66 -0.88 0.84 -0.27
CA ASP A 66 -0.99 2.27 0.00
C ASP A 66 0.31 3.01 -0.39
N PHE A 67 0.28 4.34 -0.41
CA PHE A 67 1.44 5.18 -0.68
C PHE A 67 2.02 5.82 0.58
N ASP A 68 1.24 6.66 1.25
CA ASP A 68 1.71 7.53 2.34
C ASP A 68 2.13 6.66 3.53
N TYR A 69 3.41 6.72 3.92
CA TYR A 69 4.02 5.93 5.00
C TYR A 69 4.05 4.40 4.80
N THR A 70 3.54 3.92 3.66
CA THR A 70 3.64 2.53 3.20
C THR A 70 4.77 2.36 2.19
N ILE A 71 4.69 3.02 1.03
CA ILE A 71 5.81 3.11 0.09
C ILE A 71 6.69 4.29 0.47
N SER A 72 6.10 5.43 0.81
CA SER A 72 6.88 6.57 1.28
C SER A 72 7.37 6.32 2.71
N GLN A 73 8.52 6.90 3.04
CA GLN A 73 9.13 6.78 4.36
C GLN A 73 8.24 7.47 5.40
N PHE A 74 8.15 6.89 6.60
CA PHE A 74 7.53 7.59 7.72
C PHE A 74 8.48 8.62 8.34
N SER A 75 9.75 8.26 8.46
CA SER A 75 10.81 9.10 8.97
C SER A 75 12.08 8.90 8.12
N ASN A 76 12.89 9.95 8.02
CA ASN A 76 14.22 9.83 7.42
C ASN A 76 15.20 9.13 8.39
N PRO A 77 16.42 8.80 7.96
CA PRO A 77 17.44 8.16 8.82
C PRO A 77 17.78 8.94 10.10
N ASN A 78 17.52 10.24 10.12
CA ASN A 78 17.75 11.11 11.30
C ASN A 78 16.53 11.17 12.24
N GLY A 79 15.46 10.41 11.97
CA GLY A 79 14.24 10.38 12.77
C GLY A 79 13.29 11.56 12.53
N LYS A 80 13.54 12.41 11.53
CA LYS A 80 12.60 13.48 11.15
C LYS A 80 11.42 12.86 10.42
N ARG A 81 10.20 13.14 10.88
CA ARG A 81 8.97 12.72 10.20
C ARG A 81 8.89 13.31 8.80
N MET A 82 8.64 12.43 7.82
CA MET A 82 8.44 12.79 6.42
C MET A 82 6.99 13.22 6.18
N LEU A 83 6.76 13.90 5.06
CA LEU A 83 5.44 14.41 4.72
C LEU A 83 4.56 13.35 4.09
N THR A 84 3.25 13.50 4.26
CA THR A 84 2.27 12.85 3.37
C THR A 84 1.99 13.70 2.14
N THR A 85 1.28 13.13 1.17
CA THR A 85 0.79 13.86 -0.01
C THR A 85 -0.04 15.09 0.39
N HIS A 86 -0.99 14.98 1.34
CA HIS A 86 -1.75 16.13 1.82
C HIS A 86 -0.90 17.20 2.51
N ASP A 87 0.20 16.82 3.19
CA ASP A 87 1.07 17.80 3.85
C ASP A 87 1.75 18.77 2.85
N VAL A 88 1.85 18.41 1.56
CA VAL A 88 2.32 19.32 0.49
C VAL A 88 1.38 20.53 0.36
N CYS A 89 0.07 20.26 0.28
CA CYS A 89 -0.94 21.31 0.24
C CYS A 89 -1.02 22.09 1.56
N ASP A 90 -0.86 21.43 2.71
CA ASP A 90 -0.78 22.12 4.01
C ASP A 90 0.39 23.11 4.05
N ARG A 91 1.57 22.72 3.55
CA ARG A 91 2.76 23.59 3.51
C ARG A 91 2.57 24.78 2.59
N TYR A 92 1.95 24.57 1.42
CA TYR A 92 1.57 25.66 0.52
C TYR A 92 0.62 26.64 1.23
N LEU A 93 -0.48 26.12 1.78
CA LEU A 93 -1.49 26.92 2.48
C LEU A 93 -0.91 27.68 3.68
N LYS A 94 0.04 27.09 4.43
CA LYS A 94 0.71 27.78 5.52
C LYS A 94 1.40 29.08 5.08
N LYS A 95 1.90 29.14 3.84
CA LYS A 95 2.54 30.33 3.25
C LYS A 95 1.52 31.25 2.57
N ALA A 96 0.62 30.67 1.78
CA ALA A 96 -0.28 31.42 0.90
C ALA A 96 -1.58 31.90 1.57
N ASN A 97 -2.15 31.11 2.49
CA ASN A 97 -3.41 31.42 3.16
C ASN A 97 -3.50 30.81 4.57
N VAL A 98 -3.03 31.58 5.55
CA VAL A 98 -2.91 31.15 6.96
C VAL A 98 -4.26 30.76 7.58
N GLU A 99 -5.37 31.38 7.18
CA GLU A 99 -6.70 31.06 7.72
C GLU A 99 -7.20 29.69 7.24
N LEU A 100 -7.02 29.36 5.97
CA LEU A 100 -7.30 28.02 5.45
C LEU A 100 -6.39 26.97 6.10
N TYR A 101 -5.10 27.28 6.30
CA TYR A 101 -4.19 26.41 7.04
C TYR A 101 -4.65 26.16 8.49
N LYS A 102 -5.08 27.20 9.23
CA LYS A 102 -5.65 27.04 10.58
C LYS A 102 -6.89 26.15 10.56
N LYS A 103 -7.76 26.29 9.57
CA LYS A 103 -8.95 25.44 9.39
C LYS A 103 -8.57 23.97 9.19
N LEU A 104 -7.57 23.67 8.37
CA LEU A 104 -7.05 22.31 8.19
C LEU A 104 -6.51 21.71 9.51
N ARG A 105 -5.79 22.51 10.30
CA ARG A 105 -5.30 22.07 11.63
C ARG A 105 -6.45 21.75 12.59
N LEU A 106 -7.52 22.53 12.57
CA LEU A 106 -8.72 22.27 13.38
C LEU A 106 -9.45 20.99 12.93
N LEU A 107 -9.58 20.78 11.62
CA LEU A 107 -10.15 19.55 11.06
C LEU A 107 -9.33 18.33 11.52
N ARG A 108 -8.00 18.36 11.37
CA ARG A 108 -7.12 17.28 11.83
C ARG A 108 -7.25 17.02 13.32
N LYS A 109 -7.33 18.07 14.15
CA LYS A 109 -7.53 17.94 15.62
C LYS A 109 -8.87 17.29 15.97
N LYS A 110 -9.93 17.56 15.20
CA LYS A 110 -11.27 16.99 15.39
C LYS A 110 -11.35 15.52 14.96
N TYR A 111 -10.85 15.20 13.78
CA TYR A 111 -11.13 13.91 13.13
C TYR A 111 -10.07 12.84 13.38
N ARG A 112 -8.80 13.20 13.61
CA ARG A 112 -7.74 12.22 13.88
C ARG A 112 -8.04 11.31 15.09
N PRO A 113 -8.56 11.81 16.23
CA PRO A 113 -8.95 10.92 17.33
C PRO A 113 -10.06 9.94 16.96
N ILE A 114 -10.96 10.32 16.06
CA ILE A 114 -12.06 9.46 15.59
C ILE A 114 -11.51 8.34 14.69
N GLU A 115 -10.61 8.69 13.77
CA GLU A 115 -9.91 7.73 12.89
C GLU A 115 -9.25 6.62 13.71
N TYR A 116 -8.42 6.96 14.70
CA TYR A 116 -7.67 5.95 15.45
C TYR A 116 -8.41 5.35 16.66
N SER A 117 -9.67 5.73 16.92
CA SER A 117 -10.41 5.23 18.08
C SER A 117 -10.68 3.73 17.99
N SER A 118 -10.29 2.94 19.00
CA SER A 118 -10.67 1.54 19.15
C SER A 118 -12.12 1.34 19.62
N HIS A 119 -12.79 2.42 20.03
CA HIS A 119 -14.13 2.38 20.65
C HIS A 119 -15.26 2.72 19.67
N ILE A 120 -14.92 3.17 18.46
CA ILE A 120 -15.88 3.51 17.41
C ILE A 120 -15.77 2.45 16.32
N SER A 121 -16.88 1.89 15.86
CA SER A 121 -16.87 0.89 14.81
C SER A 121 -16.41 1.51 13.46
N MET A 122 -15.91 0.67 12.55
CA MET A 122 -15.54 1.13 11.20
C MET A 122 -16.73 1.80 10.49
N GLN A 123 -17.94 1.23 10.60
CA GLN A 123 -19.15 1.79 9.97
C GLN A 123 -19.48 3.19 10.48
N GLU A 124 -19.31 3.44 11.78
CA GLU A 124 -19.52 4.77 12.36
C GLU A 124 -18.41 5.76 11.98
N LYS A 125 -17.18 5.30 11.74
CA LYS A 125 -16.05 6.16 11.32
C LYS A 125 -16.19 6.66 9.88
N ILE A 126 -16.76 5.87 8.97
CA ILE A 126 -16.87 6.19 7.54
C ILE A 126 -17.43 7.61 7.28
N PRO A 127 -18.63 7.99 7.77
CA PRO A 127 -19.18 9.33 7.50
C PRO A 127 -18.32 10.46 8.09
N HIS A 128 -17.61 10.21 9.19
CA HIS A 128 -16.68 11.19 9.76
C HIS A 128 -15.45 11.40 8.87
N MET A 129 -14.89 10.32 8.32
CA MET A 129 -13.76 10.41 7.39
C MET A 129 -14.19 11.08 6.09
N GLU A 130 -15.35 10.75 5.53
CA GLU A 130 -15.86 11.43 4.34
C GLU A 130 -16.02 12.93 4.57
N ALA A 131 -16.63 13.34 5.69
CA ALA A 131 -16.77 14.76 6.05
C ALA A 131 -15.41 15.46 6.21
N TRP A 132 -14.41 14.78 6.79
CA TRP A 132 -13.08 15.32 6.96
C TRP A 132 -12.39 15.55 5.61
N TRP A 133 -12.32 14.52 4.75
CA TRP A 133 -11.66 14.63 3.45
C TRP A 133 -12.32 15.70 2.59
N ARG A 134 -13.65 15.72 2.49
CA ARG A 134 -14.39 16.75 1.75
C ARG A 134 -14.09 18.17 2.28
N SER A 135 -14.03 18.34 3.59
CA SER A 135 -13.71 19.63 4.20
C SER A 135 -12.26 20.06 3.93
N ALA A 136 -11.31 19.11 3.96
CA ALA A 136 -9.91 19.37 3.68
C ALA A 136 -9.70 19.73 2.19
N HIS A 137 -10.26 18.92 1.28
CA HIS A 137 -10.28 19.18 -0.16
C HIS A 137 -10.90 20.53 -0.50
N SER A 138 -11.99 20.91 0.16
CA SER A 138 -12.60 22.24 -0.03
C SER A 138 -11.64 23.38 0.34
N CYS A 139 -10.80 23.22 1.36
CA CYS A 139 -9.78 24.22 1.69
C CYS A 139 -8.69 24.30 0.61
N ILE A 140 -8.32 23.18 0.00
CA ILE A 140 -7.36 23.15 -1.11
C ILE A 140 -7.93 23.84 -2.34
N VAL A 141 -9.19 23.58 -2.70
CA VAL A 141 -9.87 24.27 -3.81
C VAL A 141 -9.94 25.78 -3.57
N GLN A 142 -10.30 26.21 -2.36
CA GLN A 142 -10.36 27.62 -1.98
C GLN A 142 -9.00 28.33 -1.99
N SER A 143 -7.89 27.60 -2.04
CA SER A 143 -6.55 28.18 -2.07
C SER A 143 -6.21 28.84 -3.39
N GLY A 144 -6.86 28.45 -4.49
CA GLY A 144 -6.53 28.91 -5.83
C GLY A 144 -5.20 28.36 -6.37
N LEU A 145 -4.69 27.27 -5.79
CA LEU A 145 -3.48 26.59 -6.26
C LEU A 145 -3.61 26.17 -7.73
N ARG A 146 -2.57 26.45 -8.52
CA ARG A 146 -2.50 26.16 -9.95
C ARG A 146 -1.67 24.92 -10.23
N ASP A 147 -1.98 24.26 -11.34
CA ASP A 147 -1.23 23.08 -11.83
C ASP A 147 0.25 23.42 -12.10
N ALA A 148 0.51 24.62 -12.66
CA ALA A 148 1.87 25.06 -12.97
C ALA A 148 2.78 25.21 -11.73
N ASP A 149 2.20 25.53 -10.56
CA ASP A 149 2.96 25.64 -9.30
C ASP A 149 3.11 24.28 -8.61
N PHE A 150 2.28 23.32 -8.99
CA PHE A 150 2.08 22.10 -8.24
C PHE A 150 3.26 21.13 -8.37
N GLU A 151 3.86 21.01 -9.55
CA GLU A 151 5.02 20.15 -9.77
C GLU A 151 6.22 20.60 -8.91
N GLU A 152 6.51 21.90 -8.86
CA GLU A 152 7.56 22.45 -8.00
C GLU A 152 7.28 22.19 -6.52
N LEU A 153 6.03 22.37 -6.07
CA LEU A 153 5.64 22.11 -4.68
C LEU A 153 5.79 20.63 -4.30
N ALA A 154 5.40 19.72 -5.19
CA ALA A 154 5.56 18.29 -4.98
C ALA A 154 7.05 17.91 -4.92
N MET A 155 7.87 18.44 -5.84
CA MET A 155 9.31 18.17 -5.88
C MET A 155 10.08 18.76 -4.69
N ALA A 156 9.64 19.89 -4.16
CA ALA A 156 10.20 20.50 -2.95
C ALA A 156 9.69 19.83 -1.65
N ALA A 157 8.72 18.91 -1.74
CA ALA A 157 8.18 18.22 -0.59
C ALA A 157 9.20 17.20 -0.04
N GLU A 158 9.26 17.11 1.29
CA GLU A 158 10.10 16.12 1.97
C GLU A 158 9.38 14.77 2.01
N ILE A 159 9.23 14.17 0.83
CA ILE A 159 8.66 12.84 0.60
C ILE A 159 9.70 12.01 -0.14
N ASP A 160 10.13 10.92 0.48
CA ASP A 160 11.03 9.93 -0.12
C ASP A 160 10.40 8.55 -0.08
N LEU A 161 10.77 7.71 -1.04
CA LEU A 161 10.38 6.31 -1.06
C LEU A 161 11.24 5.53 -0.06
N ARG A 162 10.68 4.49 0.54
CA ARG A 162 11.43 3.56 1.39
C ARG A 162 12.58 2.94 0.62
N GLU A 163 13.70 2.77 1.30
CA GLU A 163 14.92 2.22 0.69
C GLU A 163 14.66 0.84 0.08
N GLY A 164 15.07 0.67 -1.19
CA GLY A 164 14.93 -0.58 -1.95
C GLY A 164 13.61 -0.74 -2.70
N PHE A 165 12.66 0.19 -2.57
CA PHE A 165 11.39 0.13 -3.30
C PHE A 165 11.59 0.26 -4.83
N ASP A 166 12.50 1.13 -5.26
CA ASP A 166 12.91 1.33 -6.65
C ASP A 166 13.44 0.04 -7.31
N SER A 167 14.27 -0.70 -6.59
CA SER A 167 14.82 -1.97 -7.07
C SER A 167 13.74 -3.03 -7.24
N ILE A 168 12.87 -3.22 -6.23
CA ILE A 168 11.85 -4.27 -6.29
C ILE A 168 10.77 -3.95 -7.31
N VAL A 169 10.38 -2.68 -7.48
CA VAL A 169 9.36 -2.32 -8.46
C VAL A 169 9.82 -2.58 -9.90
N GLY A 170 11.10 -2.34 -10.21
CA GLY A 170 11.67 -2.72 -11.51
C GLY A 170 11.63 -4.23 -11.77
N ARG A 171 11.78 -5.05 -10.72
CA ARG A 171 11.63 -6.52 -10.82
C ARG A 171 10.19 -6.95 -11.04
N LEU A 172 9.23 -6.29 -10.38
CA LEU A 172 7.80 -6.52 -10.60
C LEU A 172 7.40 -6.18 -12.03
N ASP A 173 7.93 -5.08 -12.57
CA ASP A 173 7.67 -4.65 -13.95
C ASP A 173 8.23 -5.66 -14.96
N THR A 174 9.48 -6.08 -14.78
CA THR A 174 10.11 -7.14 -15.61
C THR A 174 9.33 -8.46 -15.57
N SER A 175 8.69 -8.76 -14.44
CA SER A 175 7.90 -9.98 -14.23
C SER A 175 6.44 -9.84 -14.70
N GLY A 176 6.03 -8.66 -15.19
CA GLY A 176 4.66 -8.39 -15.61
C GLY A 176 3.63 -8.49 -14.48
N ILE A 177 4.04 -8.22 -13.23
CA ILE A 177 3.16 -8.25 -12.06
C ILE A 177 2.58 -6.86 -11.86
N PRO A 178 1.25 -6.66 -11.94
CA PRO A 178 0.64 -5.35 -11.82
C PRO A 178 0.71 -4.84 -10.38
N VAL A 179 0.99 -3.54 -10.24
CA VAL A 179 1.03 -2.83 -8.96
C VAL A 179 -0.05 -1.76 -8.95
N THR A 180 -0.99 -1.88 -8.03
CA THR A 180 -2.00 -0.85 -7.78
C THR A 180 -1.62 -0.07 -6.52
N VAL A 181 -1.21 1.18 -6.70
CA VAL A 181 -1.07 2.12 -5.58
C VAL A 181 -2.46 2.68 -5.27
N PHE A 182 -3.10 2.18 -4.21
CA PHE A 182 -4.45 2.57 -3.81
C PHE A 182 -4.41 3.45 -2.55
N SER A 183 -4.45 4.76 -2.76
CA SER A 183 -4.20 5.74 -1.69
C SER A 183 -5.38 6.64 -1.41
N ALA A 184 -5.55 6.98 -0.12
CA ALA A 184 -6.44 8.06 0.32
C ALA A 184 -5.78 9.44 0.19
N GLY A 185 -4.52 9.49 -0.23
CA GLY A 185 -3.75 10.68 -0.54
C GLY A 185 -4.18 11.36 -1.85
N ILE A 186 -3.31 12.24 -2.35
CA ILE A 186 -3.50 13.00 -3.59
C ILE A 186 -2.74 12.33 -4.74
N ALA A 187 -3.46 11.70 -5.67
CA ALA A 187 -2.88 10.88 -6.73
C ALA A 187 -1.99 11.67 -7.71
N ASN A 188 -2.26 12.97 -7.94
CA ASN A 188 -1.37 13.84 -8.70
C ASN A 188 0.03 13.91 -8.06
N ILE A 189 0.10 14.08 -6.72
CA ILE A 189 1.38 14.15 -5.99
C ILE A 189 2.10 12.81 -6.07
N ILE A 190 1.35 11.72 -5.86
CA ILE A 190 1.88 10.36 -5.91
C ILE A 190 2.55 10.10 -7.26
N ARG A 191 1.87 10.43 -8.37
CA ARG A 191 2.43 10.26 -9.73
C ARG A 191 3.69 11.10 -9.94
N THR A 192 3.69 12.38 -9.52
CA THR A 192 4.88 13.25 -9.63
C THR A 192 6.06 12.70 -8.83
N ILE A 193 5.84 12.29 -7.58
CA ILE A 193 6.89 11.73 -6.72
C ILE A 193 7.40 10.41 -7.28
N LEU A 194 6.52 9.46 -7.64
CA LEU A 194 6.94 8.17 -8.20
C LEU A 194 7.69 8.35 -9.51
N GLY A 195 7.18 9.14 -10.45
CA GLY A 195 7.84 9.39 -11.73
C GLY A 195 9.23 10.01 -11.55
N SER A 196 9.37 10.96 -10.63
CA SER A 196 10.69 11.56 -10.36
C SER A 196 11.66 10.59 -9.68
N LYS A 197 11.20 9.87 -8.64
CA LYS A 197 12.07 9.01 -7.83
C LYS A 197 12.44 7.69 -8.51
N LEU A 198 11.60 7.23 -9.44
CA LEU A 198 11.84 6.02 -10.24
C LEU A 198 12.43 6.34 -11.64
N GLY A 199 12.59 7.62 -11.97
CA GLY A 199 13.03 8.10 -13.29
C GLY A 199 11.90 8.18 -14.32
N GLU A 200 11.02 7.18 -14.32
CA GLU A 200 9.76 7.19 -15.04
C GLU A 200 8.71 6.34 -14.31
N MET A 201 7.43 6.50 -14.65
CA MET A 201 6.38 5.69 -14.04
C MET A 201 6.39 4.28 -14.66
N PRO A 202 6.52 3.20 -13.85
CA PRO A 202 6.49 1.84 -14.37
C PRO A 202 5.19 1.51 -15.10
N VAL A 203 5.28 0.79 -16.22
CA VAL A 203 4.12 0.46 -17.07
C VAL A 203 3.14 -0.47 -16.35
N ASN A 204 3.65 -1.38 -15.52
CA ASN A 204 2.84 -2.26 -14.68
C ASN A 204 2.17 -1.55 -13.49
N MET A 205 2.41 -0.25 -13.26
CA MET A 205 1.93 0.47 -12.09
C MET A 205 0.77 1.41 -12.40
N ARG A 206 -0.29 1.32 -11.60
CA ARG A 206 -1.44 2.24 -11.66
C ARG A 206 -1.65 2.90 -10.29
N VAL A 207 -1.92 4.20 -10.30
CA VAL A 207 -2.28 4.96 -9.09
C VAL A 207 -3.79 5.19 -9.10
N ILE A 208 -4.43 4.87 -7.98
CA ILE A 208 -5.84 5.16 -7.69
C ILE A 208 -5.88 5.97 -6.39
N GLY A 209 -6.38 7.19 -6.46
CA GLY A 209 -6.50 8.07 -5.30
C GLY A 209 -7.34 9.31 -5.60
N ASN A 210 -7.25 10.32 -4.74
CA ASN A 210 -7.97 11.58 -4.99
C ASN A 210 -7.20 12.43 -6.01
N GLU A 211 -7.80 12.68 -7.16
CA GLU A 211 -7.19 13.46 -8.24
C GLU A 211 -7.76 14.87 -8.29
N PHE A 212 -6.94 15.87 -8.58
CA PHE A 212 -7.43 17.23 -8.82
C PHE A 212 -8.23 17.31 -10.10
N LYS A 213 -9.23 18.19 -10.09
CA LYS A 213 -9.88 18.73 -11.27
C LYS A 213 -9.42 20.16 -11.45
N PHE A 214 -9.01 20.51 -12.66
CA PHE A 214 -8.59 21.86 -13.02
C PHE A 214 -9.68 22.54 -13.88
N ASN A 215 -9.83 23.85 -13.72
CA ASN A 215 -10.62 24.66 -14.64
C ASN A 215 -9.80 25.05 -15.88
N GLU A 216 -10.41 25.82 -16.79
CA GLU A 216 -9.77 26.26 -18.05
C GLU A 216 -8.51 27.10 -17.81
N GLU A 217 -8.41 27.78 -16.67
CA GLU A 217 -7.25 28.58 -16.27
C GLU A 217 -6.15 27.79 -15.54
N GLY A 218 -6.31 26.46 -15.42
CA GLY A 218 -5.34 25.60 -14.74
C GLY A 218 -5.34 25.71 -13.21
N VAL A 219 -6.43 26.22 -12.62
CA VAL A 219 -6.64 26.33 -11.16
C VAL A 219 -7.39 25.11 -10.66
N ILE A 220 -6.98 24.55 -9.52
CA ILE A 220 -7.69 23.45 -8.86
C ILE A 220 -9.10 23.91 -8.48
N CYS A 221 -10.12 23.31 -9.09
CA CYS A 221 -11.52 23.65 -8.92
C CYS A 221 -12.34 22.52 -8.25
N GLY A 222 -11.74 21.35 -8.06
CA GLY A 222 -12.39 20.22 -7.41
C GLY A 222 -11.50 18.99 -7.30
N PHE A 223 -12.10 17.87 -6.89
CA PHE A 223 -11.47 16.56 -6.86
C PHE A 223 -12.30 15.52 -7.64
N SER A 224 -11.67 14.42 -8.02
CA SER A 224 -12.33 13.21 -8.53
C SER A 224 -13.31 12.65 -7.50
N GLU A 225 -14.38 12.02 -7.99
CA GLU A 225 -15.35 11.29 -7.16
C GLU A 225 -15.31 9.80 -7.53
N PRO A 226 -15.62 8.89 -6.58
CA PRO A 226 -15.90 9.18 -5.17
C PRO A 226 -14.63 9.58 -4.39
N VAL A 227 -14.79 10.38 -3.32
CA VAL A 227 -13.69 10.65 -2.38
C VAL A 227 -13.16 9.35 -1.79
N ILE A 228 -11.84 9.15 -1.84
CA ILE A 228 -11.15 8.01 -1.24
C ILE A 228 -10.56 8.45 0.11
N HIS A 229 -10.93 7.76 1.18
CA HIS A 229 -10.47 7.96 2.55
C HIS A 229 -10.07 6.62 3.19
N THR A 230 -9.52 6.65 4.40
CA THR A 230 -8.90 5.49 5.09
C THR A 230 -9.78 4.22 5.14
N TYR A 231 -11.11 4.33 5.13
CA TYR A 231 -12.04 3.20 5.33
C TYR A 231 -12.91 2.83 4.12
N ASN A 232 -12.68 3.44 2.95
CA ASN A 232 -13.42 3.10 1.73
C ASN A 232 -12.51 2.67 0.57
N LYS A 233 -11.26 2.29 0.85
CA LYS A 233 -10.33 1.73 -0.15
C LYS A 233 -10.74 0.31 -0.56
N ASN A 234 -11.78 0.22 -1.37
CA ASN A 234 -12.28 -1.03 -1.93
C ASN A 234 -12.70 -0.80 -3.39
N ILE A 235 -13.06 -1.88 -4.09
CA ILE A 235 -13.40 -1.81 -5.51
C ILE A 235 -14.54 -0.83 -5.82
N ARG A 236 -15.42 -0.51 -4.85
CA ARG A 236 -16.52 0.44 -5.08
C ARG A 236 -16.03 1.88 -5.28
N SER A 237 -14.82 2.20 -4.85
CA SER A 237 -14.25 3.55 -4.92
C SER A 237 -13.39 3.77 -6.15
N VAL A 238 -13.27 2.78 -7.04
CA VAL A 238 -12.56 2.89 -8.32
C VAL A 238 -13.52 3.43 -9.39
N SER A 239 -13.17 4.51 -10.09
CA SER A 239 -14.08 5.16 -11.06
C SER A 239 -14.16 4.46 -12.43
N CYS A 240 -13.28 3.50 -12.72
CA CYS A 240 -13.29 2.67 -13.94
C CYS A 240 -13.17 1.17 -13.60
N LYS A 241 -14.13 0.64 -12.82
CA LYS A 241 -14.06 -0.71 -12.21
C LYS A 241 -13.90 -1.81 -13.24
N ASP A 242 -14.69 -1.80 -14.31
CA ASP A 242 -14.74 -2.92 -15.25
C ASP A 242 -13.43 -3.05 -16.04
N GLU A 243 -12.89 -1.92 -16.53
CA GLU A 243 -11.59 -1.89 -17.19
C GLU A 243 -10.47 -2.31 -16.24
N PHE A 244 -10.50 -1.79 -15.00
CA PHE A 244 -9.53 -2.15 -13.97
C PHE A 244 -9.58 -3.65 -13.61
N LEU A 245 -10.77 -4.21 -13.40
CA LEU A 245 -10.92 -5.64 -13.10
C LEU A 245 -10.51 -6.51 -14.29
N ALA A 246 -10.68 -6.03 -15.52
CA ALA A 246 -10.21 -6.74 -16.70
C ALA A 246 -8.68 -6.91 -16.73
N THR A 247 -7.90 -5.94 -16.22
CA THR A 247 -6.43 -6.07 -16.13
C THR A 247 -6.00 -7.05 -15.03
N LEU A 248 -6.87 -7.30 -14.05
CA LEU A 248 -6.64 -8.23 -12.94
C LEU A 248 -7.20 -9.63 -13.17
N LYS A 249 -7.77 -9.90 -14.36
CA LYS A 249 -8.36 -11.19 -14.69
C LYS A 249 -7.34 -12.32 -14.54
N ASN A 250 -7.75 -13.40 -13.88
CA ASN A 250 -6.93 -14.58 -13.55
C ASN A 250 -5.79 -14.34 -12.54
N ARG A 251 -5.71 -13.16 -11.93
CA ARG A 251 -4.74 -12.85 -10.86
C ARG A 251 -5.38 -13.07 -9.50
N ASN A 252 -5.53 -14.33 -9.11
CA ASN A 252 -6.27 -14.70 -7.91
C ASN A 252 -5.44 -14.54 -6.62
N ASN A 253 -4.14 -14.23 -6.72
CA ASN A 253 -3.27 -14.07 -5.56
C ASN A 253 -2.87 -12.61 -5.38
N LEU A 254 -2.94 -12.10 -4.14
CA LEU A 254 -2.66 -10.71 -3.81
C LEU A 254 -1.67 -10.61 -2.66
N ILE A 255 -0.70 -9.73 -2.84
CA ILE A 255 0.14 -9.23 -1.76
C ILE A 255 -0.26 -7.77 -1.53
N LEU A 256 -0.68 -7.48 -0.30
CA LEU A 256 -1.22 -6.20 0.13
C LEU A 256 -0.24 -5.53 1.08
N PHE A 257 0.03 -4.23 0.85
CA PHE A 257 0.81 -3.39 1.75
C PHE A 257 -0.01 -2.20 2.26
N GLY A 258 0.11 -1.89 3.54
CA GLY A 258 -0.53 -0.72 4.14
C GLY A 258 0.12 -0.33 5.45
N ASP A 259 -0.16 0.88 5.93
CA ASP A 259 0.34 1.37 7.23
C ASP A 259 -0.79 1.65 8.21
N THR A 260 -2.06 1.59 7.78
CA THR A 260 -3.23 1.75 8.64
C THR A 260 -4.02 0.46 8.81
N LEU A 261 -4.91 0.38 9.80
CA LEU A 261 -5.85 -0.74 9.91
C LEU A 261 -6.91 -0.75 8.79
N GLY A 262 -7.17 0.40 8.16
CA GLY A 262 -8.11 0.49 7.04
C GLY A 262 -7.60 -0.23 5.80
N ASP A 263 -6.30 -0.14 5.56
CA ASP A 263 -5.63 -0.71 4.40
C ASP A 263 -5.68 -2.25 4.34
N ALA A 264 -5.82 -2.92 5.49
CA ALA A 264 -5.94 -4.37 5.56
C ALA A 264 -7.17 -4.93 4.79
N ASN A 265 -8.08 -4.05 4.34
CA ASN A 265 -9.29 -4.39 3.58
C ASN A 265 -9.21 -3.97 2.10
N MET A 266 -8.03 -3.59 1.59
CA MET A 266 -7.81 -3.32 0.15
C MET A 266 -7.69 -4.60 -0.70
N ASP A 267 -8.55 -5.59 -0.46
CA ASP A 267 -8.49 -6.88 -1.16
C ASP A 267 -9.06 -6.85 -2.59
N LEU A 268 -9.57 -5.68 -3.04
CA LEU A 268 -10.16 -5.42 -4.35
C LEU A 268 -11.25 -6.42 -4.78
N GLY A 269 -11.84 -7.15 -3.83
CA GLY A 269 -12.86 -8.16 -4.13
C GLY A 269 -12.30 -9.46 -4.75
N ILE A 270 -11.05 -9.82 -4.44
CA ILE A 270 -10.45 -11.08 -4.90
C ILE A 270 -11.28 -12.30 -4.50
N SER A 271 -11.28 -13.30 -5.38
CA SER A 271 -12.00 -14.57 -5.19
C SER A 271 -11.60 -15.28 -3.91
N LYS A 272 -12.55 -15.94 -3.25
CA LYS A 272 -12.31 -16.71 -2.00
C LYS A 272 -11.27 -17.82 -2.13
N ASP A 273 -11.06 -18.33 -3.35
CA ASP A 273 -10.09 -19.40 -3.61
C ASP A 273 -8.65 -18.86 -3.73
N GLY A 274 -8.47 -17.54 -3.78
CA GLY A 274 -7.19 -16.86 -3.90
C GLY A 274 -6.36 -16.85 -2.62
N CYS A 275 -5.05 -16.57 -2.75
CA CYS A 275 -4.18 -16.30 -1.60
C CYS A 275 -4.04 -14.78 -1.39
N VAL A 276 -4.42 -14.28 -0.22
CA VAL A 276 -4.18 -12.88 0.17
C VAL A 276 -3.17 -12.82 1.31
N LEU A 277 -2.00 -12.28 1.04
CA LEU A 277 -0.95 -11.99 2.03
C LEU A 277 -0.99 -10.51 2.37
N LYS A 278 -1.18 -10.18 3.66
CA LYS A 278 -1.29 -8.80 4.14
C LYS A 278 -0.05 -8.41 4.94
N ILE A 279 0.60 -7.32 4.55
CA ILE A 279 1.82 -6.82 5.17
C ILE A 279 1.58 -5.37 5.66
N GLY A 280 1.69 -5.17 6.96
CA GLY A 280 1.40 -3.89 7.62
C GLY A 280 2.67 -3.19 8.10
N PHE A 281 2.88 -1.93 7.75
CA PHE A 281 3.95 -1.08 8.31
C PHE A 281 3.46 -0.37 9.57
N LEU A 282 3.89 -0.84 10.74
CA LEU A 282 3.55 -0.24 12.03
C LEU A 282 4.58 0.83 12.37
N ASN A 283 4.34 2.04 11.88
CA ASN A 283 5.29 3.15 11.94
C ASN A 283 5.33 3.88 13.28
N GLU A 284 4.23 3.99 14.01
CA GLU A 284 4.17 4.69 15.31
C GLU A 284 3.29 3.94 16.32
N MET A 285 3.43 4.26 17.60
CA MET A 285 2.62 3.66 18.68
C MET A 285 2.68 2.12 18.69
N VAL A 286 3.89 1.58 18.54
CA VAL A 286 4.11 0.13 18.37
C VAL A 286 3.53 -0.64 19.56
N SER A 287 3.75 -0.17 20.78
CA SER A 287 3.27 -0.83 22.00
C SER A 287 1.75 -0.90 22.06
N GLU A 288 1.06 0.15 21.62
CA GLU A 288 -0.39 0.29 21.71
C GLU A 288 -1.13 -0.41 20.57
N LEU A 289 -0.56 -0.42 19.36
CA LEU A 289 -1.25 -0.89 18.16
C LEU A 289 -0.82 -2.29 17.70
N LYS A 290 0.30 -2.82 18.20
CA LYS A 290 0.86 -4.11 17.75
C LYS A 290 -0.17 -5.23 17.73
N GLU A 291 -0.97 -5.39 18.78
CA GLU A 291 -1.96 -6.47 18.86
C GLU A 291 -3.03 -6.34 17.77
N SER A 292 -3.58 -5.14 17.57
CA SER A 292 -4.58 -4.89 16.51
C SER A 292 -3.99 -5.10 15.11
N TYR A 293 -2.71 -4.74 14.89
CA TYR A 293 -2.04 -4.96 13.61
C TYR A 293 -1.79 -6.44 13.36
N MET A 294 -1.34 -7.19 14.38
CA MET A 294 -1.12 -8.65 14.28
C MET A 294 -2.43 -9.43 14.05
N GLN A 295 -3.58 -8.85 14.39
CA GLN A 295 -4.89 -9.42 14.05
C GLN A 295 -5.33 -9.08 12.62
N ALA A 296 -4.96 -7.90 12.11
CA ALA A 296 -5.36 -7.41 10.79
C ALA A 296 -4.42 -7.85 9.64
N TYR A 297 -3.14 -8.04 9.94
CA TYR A 297 -2.07 -8.34 8.99
C TYR A 297 -1.40 -9.68 9.29
N ASP A 298 -0.95 -10.36 8.24
CA ASP A 298 -0.17 -11.60 8.36
C ASP A 298 1.26 -11.31 8.83
N ILE A 299 1.83 -10.19 8.38
CA ILE A 299 3.17 -9.71 8.75
C ILE A 299 3.05 -8.24 9.15
N VAL A 300 3.64 -7.88 10.29
CA VAL A 300 3.76 -6.50 10.76
C VAL A 300 5.23 -6.12 10.78
N ILE A 301 5.61 -5.05 10.09
CA ILE A 301 6.97 -4.54 9.96
C ILE A 301 7.07 -3.20 10.71
N THR A 302 8.05 -3.04 11.61
CA THR A 302 8.30 -1.79 12.34
C THR A 302 9.50 -0.99 11.81
N ASP A 303 10.06 -1.40 10.67
CA ASP A 303 10.99 -0.55 9.93
C ASP A 303 10.24 0.65 9.36
N GLN A 304 10.70 1.87 9.65
CA GLN A 304 10.07 3.12 9.18
C GLN A 304 10.68 3.67 7.89
N TYR A 305 11.81 3.08 7.46
CA TYR A 305 12.70 3.65 6.45
C TYR A 305 12.94 2.70 5.27
N SER A 306 13.09 1.40 5.54
CA SER A 306 13.41 0.41 4.49
C SER A 306 12.17 -0.34 4.00
N PHE A 307 12.22 -0.74 2.73
CA PHE A 307 11.28 -1.68 2.11
C PHE A 307 11.89 -3.07 1.94
N SER A 308 13.13 -3.31 2.42
CA SER A 308 13.88 -4.54 2.10
C SER A 308 13.16 -5.82 2.53
N ILE A 309 12.61 -5.88 3.74
CA ILE A 309 11.87 -7.05 4.26
C ILE A 309 10.66 -7.36 3.37
N ALA A 310 9.89 -6.34 3.00
CA ALA A 310 8.77 -6.48 2.08
C ALA A 310 9.25 -6.87 0.67
N GLY A 311 10.36 -6.31 0.22
CA GLY A 311 10.99 -6.62 -1.06
C GLY A 311 11.45 -8.06 -1.19
N GLU A 312 12.05 -8.64 -0.13
CA GLU A 312 12.48 -10.05 -0.11
C GLU A 312 11.29 -11.01 -0.28
N ILE A 313 10.14 -10.69 0.33
CA ILE A 313 8.90 -11.46 0.14
C ILE A 313 8.42 -11.36 -1.31
N LEU A 314 8.50 -10.18 -1.93
CA LEU A 314 8.12 -10.00 -3.33
C LEU A 314 9.02 -10.77 -4.31
N LEU A 315 10.28 -11.00 -3.96
CA LEU A 315 11.17 -11.82 -4.80
C LEU A 315 10.70 -13.28 -4.92
N LEU A 316 9.90 -13.79 -3.98
CA LEU A 316 9.31 -15.14 -4.08
C LEU A 316 8.41 -15.28 -5.32
N VAL A 317 7.74 -14.19 -5.72
CA VAL A 317 6.79 -14.18 -6.85
C VAL A 317 7.39 -13.62 -8.15
N CYS A 318 8.58 -13.00 -8.11
CA CYS A 318 9.22 -12.43 -9.32
C CYS A 318 10.08 -13.44 -10.10
N ASN A 319 10.47 -14.57 -9.48
CA ASN A 319 11.41 -15.52 -10.07
C ASN A 319 10.72 -16.72 -10.78
N GLN A 320 9.44 -16.58 -11.15
CA GLN A 320 8.58 -17.67 -11.63
C GLN A 320 7.84 -17.37 -12.93
#